data_AF-X1DXV1-F1
#
_entry.id   AF-X1DXV1-F1
#
_cell.length_a   1.000
_cell.length_b   1.000
_cell.length_c   1.000
_cell.angle_alpha   90.00
_cell.angle_beta   90.00
_cell.angle_gamma   90.00
#
_symmetry.space_group_name_H-M   'P 1'
#
loop_
_entity.id
_entity.type
_entity.pdbx_description
1 polymer ?
#
loop_
_entity_poly.entity_id
_entity_poly.type
_entity_poly.pdbx_seq_one_letter_code
_entity_poly.pdbx_strand_id
1 'polypeptide(L)'
;TSKNGTEMHVNKMAVEAHKIVIIGSVEPHYFAGYTGGRKSFLPGIASYKTIEQNHKLALKTSAKALSLEGNPVHEDMEDAIQTVKDKEIFGVTQEFIEVF
;
A
#
# COMPACT_ATOMS: atom_id res chain seq x y z
N THR A 1 -10.93 -5.60 -8.28
CA THR A 1 -9.81 -6.55 -8.41
C THR A 1 -8.66 -5.85 -9.09
N SER A 2 -7.42 -6.09 -8.65
CA SER A 2 -6.22 -5.52 -9.29
C SER A 2 -5.92 -6.17 -10.63
N LYS A 3 -4.95 -5.60 -11.34
CA LYS A 3 -4.38 -6.17 -12.57
C LYS A 3 -3.75 -7.55 -12.36
N ASN A 4 -3.25 -7.83 -11.15
CA ASN A 4 -2.67 -9.14 -10.79
C ASN A 4 -3.70 -10.14 -10.23
N GLY A 5 -5.00 -9.80 -10.22
CA GLY A 5 -6.06 -10.70 -9.76
C GLY A 5 -6.33 -10.66 -8.26
N THR A 6 -5.78 -9.70 -7.52
CA THR A 6 -6.04 -9.52 -6.09
C THR A 6 -7.40 -8.89 -5.86
N GLU A 7 -8.22 -9.49 -5.01
CA GLU A 7 -9.50 -8.93 -4.59
C GLU A 7 -9.28 -7.75 -3.65
N MET A 8 -9.87 -6.60 -3.94
CA MET A 8 -9.66 -5.36 -3.17
C MET A 8 -10.79 -5.14 -2.18
N HIS A 9 -10.59 -5.64 -0.96
CA HIS A 9 -11.48 -5.40 0.17
C HIS A 9 -10.73 -4.55 1.20
N VAL A 10 -11.27 -3.38 1.52
CA VAL A 10 -10.70 -2.43 2.49
C VAL A 10 -11.72 -2.10 3.58
N ASN A 11 -11.26 -1.52 4.68
CA ASN A 11 -12.13 -1.13 5.79
C ASN A 11 -13.20 -0.13 5.31
N LYS A 12 -14.47 -0.47 5.57
CA LYS A 12 -15.64 0.34 5.23
C LYS A 12 -15.55 1.78 5.73
N MET A 13 -14.95 2.00 6.90
CA MET A 13 -14.77 3.34 7.48
C MET A 13 -13.93 4.26 6.58
N ALA A 14 -12.95 3.72 5.85
CA ALA A 14 -12.13 4.50 4.93
C ALA A 14 -12.90 4.87 3.65
N VAL A 15 -13.74 3.94 3.15
CA VAL A 15 -14.58 4.16 1.97
C VAL A 15 -15.68 5.18 2.23
N GLU A 16 -16.20 5.21 3.46
CA GLU A 16 -17.27 6.15 3.87
C GLU A 16 -16.73 7.48 4.40
N ALA A 17 -15.42 7.60 4.63
CA ALA A 17 -14.82 8.82 5.12
C ALA A 17 -15.01 10.00 4.14
N HIS A 18 -15.13 11.21 4.68
CA HIS A 18 -15.12 12.43 3.87
C HIS A 18 -13.71 12.76 3.35
N LYS A 19 -12.70 12.60 4.21
CA LYS A 19 -11.28 12.84 3.92
C LYS A 19 -10.45 11.78 4.63
N ILE A 20 -9.29 11.45 4.08
CA ILE A 20 -8.37 10.47 4.65
C ILE A 20 -7.05 11.18 4.97
N VAL A 21 -6.53 10.95 6.19
CA VAL A 21 -5.19 11.40 6.58
C VAL A 21 -4.35 10.16 6.83
N ILE A 22 -3.23 10.04 6.13
CA ILE A 22 -2.23 9.00 6.37
C ILE A 22 -1.05 9.61 7.11
N ILE A 23 -0.58 8.89 8.14
CA ILE A 23 0.61 9.25 8.91
C ILE A 23 1.56 8.06 8.81
N GLY A 24 2.80 8.30 8.42
CA GLY A 24 3.81 7.24 8.31
C GLY A 24 5.16 7.75 7.84
N SER A 25 6.05 6.82 7.51
CA SER A 25 7.37 7.08 6.96
C SER A 25 7.52 6.46 5.56
N VAL A 26 8.55 6.88 4.84
CA VAL A 26 8.96 6.29 3.56
C VAL A 26 10.38 5.74 3.73
N GLU A 27 10.50 4.41 3.67
CA GLU A 27 11.73 3.67 3.92
C GLU A 27 11.87 2.54 2.89
N PRO A 28 13.09 2.10 2.54
CA PRO A 28 13.28 0.90 1.73
C PRO A 28 12.55 -0.31 2.30
N HIS A 29 11.82 -1.05 1.46
CA HIS A 29 11.12 -2.26 1.86
C HIS A 29 11.52 -3.44 1.00
N TYR A 30 11.96 -4.52 1.65
CA TYR A 30 12.68 -5.63 1.04
C TYR A 30 11.99 -6.32 -0.15
N PHE A 31 10.65 -6.29 -0.25
CA PHE A 31 9.91 -6.78 -1.43
C PHE A 31 8.97 -5.75 -2.08
N ALA A 32 8.66 -4.63 -1.42
CA ALA A 32 7.60 -3.70 -1.85
C ALA A 32 8.17 -2.41 -2.48
N GLY A 33 9.48 -2.38 -2.73
CA GLY A 33 10.22 -1.17 -3.08
C GLY A 33 10.44 -0.30 -1.85
N TYR A 34 9.38 0.37 -1.41
CA TYR A 34 9.39 1.33 -0.29
C TYR A 34 8.17 1.13 0.65
N THR A 35 8.19 1.70 1.85
CA THR A 35 7.01 1.87 2.72
C THR A 35 6.23 3.16 2.37
N GLY A 36 5.21 3.51 3.14
CA GLY A 36 4.47 4.76 3.00
C GLY A 36 3.39 4.78 1.90
N GLY A 37 2.64 5.89 1.84
CA GLY A 37 1.63 6.14 0.81
C GLY A 37 0.61 5.01 0.67
N ARG A 38 0.61 4.36 -0.50
CA ARG A 38 -0.23 3.18 -0.82
C ARG A 38 -0.22 2.06 0.23
N LYS A 39 0.87 1.92 0.99
CA LYS A 39 0.98 0.89 2.03
C LYS A 39 0.01 1.09 3.20
N SER A 40 -0.46 2.32 3.41
CA SER A 40 -1.54 2.65 4.36
C SER A 40 -2.89 2.06 3.96
N PHE A 41 -3.08 1.74 2.67
CA PHE A 41 -4.30 1.12 2.15
C PHE A 41 -4.17 -0.40 2.09
N LEU A 42 -3.13 -0.89 1.41
CA LEU A 42 -2.77 -2.30 1.34
C LEU A 42 -1.32 -2.48 1.82
N PRO A 43 -1.07 -3.11 2.99
CA PRO A 43 -2.01 -3.84 3.83
C PRO A 43 -2.77 -3.01 4.87
N GLY A 44 -2.47 -1.71 5.06
CA GLY A 44 -2.82 -0.96 6.27
C GLY A 44 -4.30 -1.01 6.70
N ILE A 45 -5.25 -1.05 5.76
CA ILE A 45 -6.68 -1.19 6.05
C ILE A 45 -7.36 -2.28 5.21
N ALA A 46 -6.57 -3.16 4.59
CA ALA A 46 -7.07 -4.20 3.72
C ALA A 46 -7.55 -5.43 4.51
N SER A 47 -8.47 -6.20 3.93
CA SER A 47 -8.87 -7.49 4.50
C SER A 47 -7.70 -8.47 4.52
N TYR A 48 -7.71 -9.42 5.46
CA TYR A 48 -6.70 -10.47 5.53
C TYR A 48 -6.53 -11.23 4.19
N LYS A 49 -7.63 -11.54 3.51
CA LYS A 49 -7.62 -12.22 2.20
C LYS A 49 -6.88 -11.40 1.14
N THR A 50 -7.17 -10.10 1.06
CA THR A 50 -6.49 -9.16 0.15
C THR A 50 -5.00 -9.08 0.45
N ILE A 51 -4.64 -9.00 1.73
CA ILE A 51 -3.24 -8.96 2.20
C ILE A 51 -2.51 -10.22 1.77
N GLU A 52 -3.09 -11.40 2.01
CA GLU A 52 -2.49 -12.69 1.65
C GLU A 52 -2.27 -12.82 0.14
N GLN A 53 -3.26 -12.44 -0.68
CA GLN A 53 -3.16 -12.44 -2.14
C GLN A 53 -2.02 -11.54 -2.63
N ASN A 54 -1.91 -10.32 -2.10
CA ASN A 54 -0.81 -9.41 -2.43
C ASN A 54 0.56 -9.95 -1.98
N HIS A 55 0.65 -10.55 -0.79
CA HIS A 55 1.93 -11.07 -0.27
C HIS A 55 2.41 -12.31 -1.02
N LYS A 56 1.53 -13.08 -1.67
CA LYS A 56 1.95 -14.15 -2.60
C LYS A 56 2.76 -13.60 -3.77
N LEU A 57 2.54 -12.35 -4.19
CA LEU A 57 3.31 -11.70 -5.24
C LEU A 57 4.75 -11.38 -4.83
N ALA A 58 5.05 -11.33 -3.52
CA ALA A 58 6.41 -11.11 -3.01
C ALA A 58 7.38 -12.27 -3.36
N LEU A 59 6.85 -13.42 -3.79
CA LEU A 59 7.65 -14.56 -4.27
C LEU A 59 8.18 -14.35 -5.70
N LYS A 60 7.70 -13.34 -6.42
CA LYS A 60 8.19 -13.01 -7.77
C LYS A 60 9.54 -12.33 -7.69
N THR A 61 10.45 -12.64 -8.62
CA THR A 61 11.80 -12.08 -8.67
C THR A 61 11.84 -10.56 -8.89
N SER A 62 10.78 -9.97 -9.43
CA SER A 62 10.64 -8.53 -9.59
C SER A 62 10.19 -7.80 -8.31
N ALA A 63 9.72 -8.52 -7.29
CA ALA A 63 9.34 -7.97 -5.99
C ALA A 63 10.58 -7.80 -5.10
N LYS A 64 11.27 -6.66 -5.26
CA LYS A 64 12.57 -6.38 -4.62
C LYS A 64 12.62 -5.00 -3.98
N ALA A 65 13.58 -4.82 -3.08
CA ALA A 65 13.89 -3.52 -2.48
C ALA A 65 14.18 -2.46 -3.55
N LEU A 66 13.79 -1.22 -3.26
CA LEU A 66 14.05 -0.04 -4.10
C LEU A 66 13.44 -0.08 -5.52
N SER A 67 12.62 -1.10 -5.84
CA SER A 67 11.97 -1.25 -7.15
C SER A 67 10.47 -1.04 -7.03
N LEU A 68 9.96 -0.03 -7.75
CA LEU A 68 8.52 0.23 -7.89
C LEU A 68 8.01 -0.22 -9.25
N GLU A 69 8.63 0.26 -10.34
CA GLU A 69 8.25 -0.16 -11.69
C GLU A 69 8.44 -1.68 -11.89
N GLY A 70 7.39 -2.33 -12.40
CA GLY A 70 7.36 -3.78 -12.60
C GLY A 70 7.32 -4.61 -11.31
N ASN A 71 7.17 -3.97 -10.15
CA ASN A 71 7.00 -4.66 -8.88
C ASN A 71 5.52 -4.99 -8.64
N PRO A 72 5.12 -6.27 -8.74
CA PRO A 72 3.71 -6.67 -8.69
C PRO A 72 3.08 -6.41 -7.32
N VAL A 73 3.89 -6.42 -6.24
CA VAL A 73 3.40 -6.09 -4.90
C VAL A 73 3.00 -4.62 -4.83
N HIS A 74 3.85 -3.74 -5.35
CA HIS A 74 3.59 -2.30 -5.39
C HIS A 74 2.42 -1.95 -6.31
N GLU A 75 2.36 -2.53 -7.50
CA GLU A 75 1.29 -2.27 -8.47
C GLU A 75 -0.10 -2.62 -7.90
N ASP A 76 -0.19 -3.73 -7.16
CA ASP A 76 -1.42 -4.08 -6.44
C ASP A 76 -1.76 -3.08 -5.33
N MET A 77 -0.77 -2.54 -4.62
CA MET A 77 -1.00 -1.50 -3.62
C MET A 77 -1.50 -0.20 -4.26
N GLU A 78 -1.00 0.16 -5.45
CA GLU A 78 -1.51 1.30 -6.22
C GLU A 78 -2.96 1.08 -6.67
N ASP A 79 -3.28 -0.13 -7.16
CA ASP A 79 -4.64 -0.50 -7.51
C ASP A 79 -5.59 -0.44 -6.29
N ALA A 80 -5.08 -0.70 -5.07
CA ALA A 80 -5.87 -0.60 -3.84
C ALA A 80 -6.32 0.83 -3.53
N ILE A 81 -5.56 1.87 -3.93
CA ILE A 81 -5.97 3.28 -3.77
C ILE A 81 -7.27 3.56 -4.54
N GLN A 82 -7.54 2.84 -5.63
CA GLN A 82 -8.76 3.04 -6.42
C GLN A 82 -10.05 2.76 -5.64
N THR A 83 -9.97 2.04 -4.51
CA THR A 83 -11.10 1.80 -3.61
C THR A 83 -11.59 3.07 -2.89
N VAL A 84 -10.77 4.11 -2.85
CA VAL A 84 -11.05 5.41 -2.21
C VAL A 84 -10.76 6.58 -3.15
N LYS A 85 -10.84 6.36 -4.48
CA LYS A 85 -10.45 7.35 -5.50
C LYS A 85 -11.22 8.67 -5.47
N ASP A 86 -12.40 8.68 -4.84
CA ASP A 86 -13.27 9.84 -4.69
C ASP A 86 -12.92 10.69 -3.45
N LYS A 87 -11.92 10.28 -2.67
CA LYS A 87 -11.54 10.94 -1.41
C LYS A 87 -10.35 11.87 -1.60
N GLU A 88 -10.39 12.99 -0.89
CA GLU A 88 -9.18 13.78 -0.65
C GLU A 88 -8.29 13.05 0.37
N ILE A 89 -7.04 12.81 0.00
CA ILE A 89 -6.05 12.10 0.82
C ILE A 89 -4.91 13.07 1.17
N PHE A 90 -4.65 13.24 2.46
CA PHE A 90 -3.55 14.05 3.00
C PHE A 90 -2.51 13.15 3.65
N GLY A 91 -1.23 13.46 3.46
CA GLY A 91 -0.12 12.70 4.04
C GLY A 91 0.72 13.55 4.98
N VAL A 92 1.00 13.00 6.17
CA VAL A 92 2.03 13.51 7.08
C VAL A 92 3.15 12.48 7.11
N THR A 93 4.28 12.81 6.48
CA THR A 93 5.47 11.95 6.48
C THR A 93 6.38 12.34 7.63
N GLN A 94 6.70 11.39 8.49
CA GLN A 94 7.69 11.57 9.54
C GLN A 94 9.09 11.34 8.97
N GLU A 95 10.00 12.26 9.25
CA GLU A 95 11.43 12.04 9.05
C GLU A 95 11.98 11.26 10.24
N PHE A 96 12.84 10.28 9.95
CA PHE A 96 13.58 9.57 10.99
C PHE A 96 14.59 10.55 11.58
N ILE A 97 14.35 11.02 12.80
CA ILE A 97 15.38 11.70 13.59
C ILE A 97 16.19 10.57 14.23
N GLU A 98 17.40 10.32 13.73
CA GLU A 98 18.35 9.45 14.42
C GLU A 98 18.65 10.05 15.79
N VAL A 99 18.10 9.43 16.84
CA VAL A 99 18.55 9.66 18.21
C VAL A 99 19.76 8.75 18.39
N PHE A 100 20.94 9.28 18.10
CA PHE A 100 22.23 8.65 18.38
C PHE A 100 22.46 8.50 19.88
#